data_AF-A0A2E4UYR0-F1
#
_entry.id   AF-A0A2E4UYR0-F1
#
_cell.length_a   1.000
_cell.length_b   1.000
_cell.length_c   1.000
_cell.angle_alpha   90.00
_cell.angle_beta   90.00
_cell.angle_gamma   90.00
#
_symmetry.space_group_name_H-M   'P 1'
#
loop_
_entity.id
_entity.type
_entity.pdbx_description
1 polymer ?
#
loop_
_entity_poly.entity_id
_entity_poly.type
_entity_poly.pdbx_seq_one_letter_code
_entity_poly.pdbx_strand_id
1 'polypeptide(L)'
;MGLQSMSNFIMEYARSKRGVREQVLNLNNEEKLKLISFIEENYRPENRSYQYEFFYDNCSSRVRDLLIKVYGNQLEFNKSKKANKFTFREIIHEYLKYNPWLELGIDLVLGKKIDVLVNNHQLMFLPDNIESSLDHSFIHEKNGKIDVVLSKKTIINSTKNKRSYNSIVFISWILFITTLILIYFKQSKIFDIWSATNLSILGILGFVLVFMWLGTDHQATKMNFNLLWASPLHFILIFCLIKKNWGKFSFWFLSSSLVMILITILFWFTLTQEFNPFVKPIILQLALIYYYYFKKCKIQVNLNKTSG
;
A
#
# COMPACT_ATOMS: atom_id res chain seq x y z
N MET A 1 15.18 1.85 -18.27
CA MET A 1 15.71 3.19 -18.56
C MET A 1 15.42 3.50 -20.02
N GLY A 2 14.91 4.69 -20.31
CA GLY A 2 14.60 5.13 -21.67
C GLY A 2 15.22 6.50 -21.93
N LEU A 3 15.51 6.79 -23.20
CA LEU A 3 15.96 8.11 -23.65
C LEU A 3 14.80 8.83 -24.36
N GLN A 4 14.63 10.11 -24.05
CA GLN A 4 13.62 10.97 -24.65
C GLN A 4 14.21 12.37 -24.84
N SER A 5 13.80 13.08 -25.89
CA SER A 5 14.18 14.48 -26.03
C SER A 5 13.54 15.32 -24.92
N MET A 6 14.30 16.29 -24.41
CA MET A 6 13.81 17.21 -23.37
C MET A 6 12.59 17.99 -23.84
N SER A 7 12.54 18.41 -25.11
CA SER A 7 11.39 19.11 -25.69
C SER A 7 10.11 18.28 -25.64
N ASN A 8 10.18 16.99 -25.98
CA ASN A 8 9.02 16.08 -25.92
C ASN A 8 8.59 15.82 -24.47
N PHE A 9 9.55 15.61 -23.57
CA PHE A 9 9.28 15.43 -22.14
C PHE A 9 8.53 16.63 -21.54
N ILE A 10 9.03 17.85 -21.76
CA ILE A 10 8.41 19.09 -21.28
C ILE A 10 6.99 19.26 -21.86
N MET A 11 6.81 18.98 -23.16
CA MET A 11 5.52 19.07 -23.82
C MET A 11 4.48 18.10 -23.22
N GLU A 12 4.89 16.86 -22.94
CA GLU A 12 4.03 15.86 -22.32
C GLU A 12 3.57 16.28 -20.91
N TYR A 13 4.49 16.78 -20.09
CA TYR A 13 4.19 17.23 -18.73
C TYR A 13 3.27 18.46 -18.72
N ALA A 14 3.51 19.41 -19.62
CA ALA A 14 2.65 20.58 -19.79
C ALA A 14 1.22 20.18 -20.19
N ARG A 15 1.07 19.31 -21.21
CA ARG A 15 -0.24 18.80 -21.66
C ARG A 15 -1.00 18.05 -20.56
N SER A 16 -0.27 17.32 -19.72
CA SER A 16 -0.83 16.58 -18.58
C SER A 16 -0.99 17.41 -17.30
N LYS A 17 -0.72 18.72 -17.35
CA LYS A 17 -0.82 19.66 -16.20
C LYS A 17 0.07 19.26 -15.00
N ARG A 18 1.15 18.52 -15.27
CA ARG A 18 2.15 18.10 -14.28
C ARG A 18 3.27 19.12 -14.21
N GLY A 19 3.80 19.33 -13.00
CA GLY A 19 4.93 20.24 -12.79
C GLY A 19 6.25 19.60 -13.16
N VAL A 20 7.24 20.43 -13.51
CA VAL A 20 8.63 20.04 -13.75
C VAL A 20 9.53 21.03 -13.03
N ARG A 21 10.42 20.51 -12.18
CA ARG A 21 11.48 21.26 -11.49
C ARG A 21 12.84 20.72 -11.92
N GLU A 22 13.82 21.60 -11.99
CA GLU A 22 15.20 21.29 -12.37
C GLU A 22 16.15 21.73 -11.25
N GLN A 23 17.07 20.84 -10.87
CA GLN A 23 18.25 21.14 -10.05
C GLN A 23 19.49 20.98 -10.93
N VAL A 24 20.30 22.04 -11.03
CA VAL A 24 21.60 21.99 -11.70
C VAL A 24 22.65 21.58 -10.68
N LEU A 25 23.27 20.42 -10.88
CA LEU A 25 24.29 19.89 -9.98
C LEU A 25 25.65 20.55 -10.21
N ASN A 26 26.40 20.75 -9.12
CA ASN A 26 27.78 21.22 -9.13
C ASN A 26 28.73 20.05 -9.43
N LEU A 27 28.78 19.62 -10.69
CA LEU A 27 29.66 18.56 -11.15
C LEU A 27 30.87 19.15 -11.87
N ASN A 28 32.07 18.72 -11.50
CA ASN A 28 33.28 18.98 -12.27
C ASN A 28 33.31 18.12 -13.56
N ASN A 29 34.28 18.33 -14.44
CA ASN A 29 34.35 17.64 -15.72
C ASN A 29 34.54 16.12 -15.58
N GLU A 30 35.33 15.67 -14.60
CA GLU A 30 35.54 14.24 -14.35
C GLU A 30 34.26 13.58 -13.85
N GLU A 31 33.55 14.22 -12.94
CA GLU A 31 32.27 13.73 -12.41
C GLU A 31 31.19 13.69 -13.48
N LYS A 32 31.14 14.69 -14.38
CA LYS A 32 30.24 14.67 -15.56
C LYS A 32 30.53 13.48 -16.47
N LEU A 33 31.80 13.21 -16.76
CA LEU A 33 32.19 12.07 -17.60
C LEU A 33 31.84 10.74 -16.93
N LYS A 34 32.04 10.61 -15.60
CA LYS A 34 31.61 9.43 -14.82
C LYS A 34 30.10 9.26 -14.83
N LEU A 35 29.34 10.35 -14.64
CA LEU A 35 27.88 10.34 -14.71
C LEU A 35 27.39 9.84 -16.08
N ILE A 36 27.95 10.37 -17.16
CA ILE A 36 27.60 9.97 -18.53
C ILE A 36 27.92 8.50 -18.75
N SER A 37 29.10 8.02 -18.36
CA SER A 37 29.47 6.62 -18.55
C SER A 37 28.55 5.65 -17.78
N PHE A 38 28.12 6.00 -16.56
CA PHE A 38 27.13 5.21 -15.83
C PHE A 38 25.76 5.21 -16.52
N ILE A 39 25.33 6.34 -17.11
CA ILE A 39 24.08 6.42 -17.86
C ILE A 39 24.16 5.56 -19.13
N GLU A 40 25.26 5.64 -19.87
CA GLU A 40 25.49 4.85 -21.09
C GLU A 40 25.51 3.35 -20.79
N GLU A 41 26.19 2.92 -19.73
CA GLU A 41 26.20 1.52 -19.28
C GLU A 41 24.79 1.04 -18.93
N ASN A 42 24.04 1.82 -18.14
CA ASN A 42 22.66 1.48 -17.77
C ASN A 42 21.69 1.52 -18.96
N TYR A 43 22.04 2.19 -20.06
CA TYR A 43 21.21 2.27 -21.26
C TYR A 43 21.42 1.07 -22.21
N ARG A 44 22.49 0.28 -22.03
CA ARG A 44 22.72 -0.91 -22.83
C ARG A 44 21.53 -1.88 -22.78
N PRO A 45 21.20 -2.58 -23.89
CA PRO A 45 20.04 -3.46 -23.97
C PRO A 45 19.91 -4.45 -22.81
N GLU A 46 21.04 -4.98 -22.34
CA GLU A 46 21.16 -5.92 -21.22
C GLU A 46 20.92 -5.29 -19.84
N ASN A 47 21.15 -3.98 -19.68
CA ASN A 47 21.10 -3.29 -18.38
C ASN A 47 19.88 -2.37 -18.22
N ARG A 48 19.24 -1.97 -19.32
CA ARG A 48 18.18 -0.96 -19.29
C ARG A 48 16.88 -1.44 -18.66
N SER A 49 16.67 -2.75 -18.56
CA SER A 49 15.52 -3.34 -17.87
C SER A 49 15.93 -3.70 -16.45
N TYR A 50 15.12 -3.31 -15.47
CA TYR A 50 15.35 -3.66 -14.08
C TYR A 50 14.03 -4.01 -13.39
N GLN A 51 14.12 -4.81 -12.32
CA GLN A 51 12.98 -5.15 -11.50
C GLN A 51 12.61 -3.95 -10.63
N TYR A 52 11.51 -3.29 -10.99
CA TYR A 52 11.05 -2.12 -10.27
C TYR A 52 10.48 -2.49 -8.90
N GLU A 53 11.04 -1.92 -7.84
CA GLU A 53 10.53 -2.01 -6.47
C GLU A 53 10.26 -0.61 -5.91
N PHE A 54 8.97 -0.24 -5.83
CA PHE A 54 8.55 1.13 -5.51
C PHE A 54 9.23 1.75 -4.27
N PHE A 55 9.54 1.00 -3.22
CA PHE A 55 10.13 1.54 -1.99
C PHE A 55 11.66 1.47 -1.92
N TYR A 56 12.28 0.58 -2.70
CA TYR A 56 13.68 0.20 -2.53
C TYR A 56 14.52 0.46 -3.80
N ASP A 57 13.92 0.25 -4.97
CA ASP A 57 14.57 0.35 -6.27
C ASP A 57 13.62 0.95 -7.32
N ASN A 58 13.65 2.28 -7.41
CA ASN A 58 12.82 3.08 -8.30
C ASN A 58 13.61 4.21 -8.97
N CYS A 59 12.93 5.02 -9.78
CA CYS A 59 13.57 6.12 -10.51
C CYS A 59 14.32 7.12 -9.59
N SER A 60 13.76 7.47 -8.43
CA SER A 60 14.39 8.40 -7.48
C SER A 60 15.59 7.75 -6.79
N SER A 61 15.43 6.52 -6.31
CA SER A 61 16.50 5.80 -5.61
C SER A 61 17.68 5.51 -6.54
N ARG A 62 17.42 5.23 -7.83
CA ARG A 62 18.46 5.06 -8.86
C ARG A 62 19.25 6.34 -9.11
N VAL A 63 18.59 7.50 -9.11
CA VAL A 63 19.29 8.80 -9.20
C VAL A 63 20.20 9.00 -7.98
N ARG A 64 19.69 8.75 -6.77
CA ARG A 64 20.49 8.80 -5.53
C ARG A 64 21.71 7.88 -5.62
N ASP A 65 21.50 6.62 -5.97
CA ASP A 65 22.56 5.61 -6.02
C ASP A 65 23.63 5.95 -7.06
N LEU A 66 23.20 6.54 -8.17
CA LEU A 66 24.11 7.02 -9.20
C LEU A 66 24.96 8.20 -8.69
N LEU A 67 24.38 9.15 -7.97
CA LEU A 67 25.14 10.27 -7.37
C LEU A 67 26.14 9.77 -6.33
N ILE A 68 25.79 8.75 -5.53
CA ILE A 68 26.72 8.08 -4.61
C ILE A 68 27.90 7.48 -5.38
N LYS A 69 27.67 6.85 -6.54
CA LYS A 69 28.75 6.29 -7.37
C LYS A 69 29.65 7.36 -7.99
N VAL A 70 29.10 8.52 -8.35
CA VAL A 70 29.85 9.63 -8.97
C VAL A 70 30.76 10.34 -7.96
N TYR A 71 30.19 10.76 -6.83
CA TYR A 71 30.90 11.52 -5.80
C TYR A 71 31.63 10.65 -4.77
N GLY A 72 31.28 9.35 -4.66
CA GLY A 72 31.86 8.43 -3.70
C GLY A 72 31.65 8.89 -2.25
N ASN A 73 32.69 8.70 -1.42
CA ASN A 73 32.66 9.03 0.01
C ASN A 73 32.65 10.54 0.30
N GLN A 74 32.76 11.39 -0.72
CA GLN A 74 32.77 12.85 -0.55
C GLN A 74 31.35 13.40 -0.39
N LEU A 75 30.32 12.70 -0.87
CA LEU A 75 28.94 13.16 -0.79
C LEU A 75 28.36 12.96 0.61
N GLU A 76 27.96 14.06 1.25
CA GLU A 76 27.17 14.04 2.47
C GLU A 76 25.75 14.56 2.17
N PHE A 77 24.79 13.64 2.22
CA PHE A 77 23.38 14.01 2.09
C PHE A 77 22.87 14.77 3.32
N ASN A 78 22.07 15.80 3.08
CA ASN A 78 21.32 16.44 4.15
C ASN A 78 20.42 15.43 4.89
N LYS A 79 20.35 15.57 6.21
CA LYS A 79 19.51 14.70 7.05
C LYS A 79 18.10 15.28 7.15
N SER A 80 17.13 14.56 6.61
CA SER A 80 15.72 14.89 6.73
C SER A 80 15.24 14.80 8.18
N LYS A 81 14.45 15.78 8.61
CA LYS A 81 13.78 15.77 9.94
C LYS A 81 12.79 14.61 10.10
N LYS A 82 12.40 13.95 9.01
CA LYS A 82 11.50 12.79 8.99
C LYS A 82 12.23 11.46 9.16
N ALA A 83 13.56 11.44 9.08
CA ALA A 83 14.33 10.21 9.18
C ALA A 83 14.07 9.50 10.52
N ASN A 84 13.80 8.20 10.46
CA ASN A 84 13.50 7.30 11.58
C ASN A 84 12.26 7.69 12.40
N LYS A 85 11.32 8.47 11.84
CA LYS A 85 10.08 8.87 12.54
C LYS A 85 8.80 8.24 11.98
N PHE A 86 8.79 7.95 10.69
CA PHE A 86 7.61 7.47 9.98
C PHE A 86 7.96 6.21 9.19
N THR A 87 6.96 5.37 8.97
CA THR A 87 7.01 4.20 8.10
C THR A 87 6.80 4.58 6.64
N PHE A 88 7.08 3.65 5.72
CA PHE A 88 6.79 3.88 4.30
C PHE A 88 5.31 4.16 4.07
N ARG A 89 4.40 3.49 4.81
CA ARG A 89 2.95 3.70 4.72
C ARG A 89 2.56 5.12 5.10
N GLU A 90 3.01 5.60 6.25
CA GLU A 90 2.71 6.95 6.72
C GLU A 90 3.26 8.02 5.76
N ILE A 91 4.44 7.79 5.19
CA ILE A 91 5.03 8.70 4.20
C ILE A 91 4.18 8.79 2.93
N ILE A 92 3.68 7.67 2.40
CA ILE A 92 2.84 7.71 1.18
C ILE A 92 1.43 8.26 1.47
N HIS A 93 0.90 8.10 2.69
CA HIS A 93 -0.39 8.67 3.07
C HIS A 93 -0.43 10.19 2.93
N GLU A 94 0.70 10.89 3.12
CA GLU A 94 0.80 12.34 2.87
C GLU A 94 0.40 12.73 1.43
N TYR A 95 0.65 11.85 0.46
CA TYR A 95 0.32 12.02 -0.95
C TYR A 95 -1.07 11.50 -1.30
N LEU A 96 -1.63 10.61 -0.48
CA LEU A 96 -2.91 9.93 -0.71
C LEU A 96 -4.09 10.60 0.01
N LYS A 97 -3.84 11.54 0.94
CA LYS A 97 -4.86 12.22 1.75
C LYS A 97 -6.07 12.81 1.00
N TYR A 98 -5.90 13.10 -0.29
CA TYR A 98 -6.96 13.63 -1.17
C TYR A 98 -7.59 12.57 -2.07
N ASN A 99 -7.30 11.30 -1.90
CA ASN A 99 -7.83 10.19 -2.71
C ASN A 99 -8.11 8.98 -1.79
N PRO A 100 -9.09 9.06 -0.89
CA PRO A 100 -9.30 8.04 0.15
C PRO A 100 -9.61 6.64 -0.40
N TRP A 101 -10.25 6.54 -1.57
CA TRP A 101 -10.44 5.25 -2.25
C TRP A 101 -9.14 4.64 -2.76
N LEU A 102 -8.22 5.48 -3.25
CA LEU A 102 -6.90 5.04 -3.69
C LEU A 102 -6.04 4.63 -2.49
N GLU A 103 -6.11 5.41 -1.41
CA GLU A 103 -5.47 5.06 -0.13
C GLU A 103 -5.93 3.70 0.37
N LEU A 104 -7.24 3.45 0.43
CA LEU A 104 -7.80 2.15 0.80
C LEU A 104 -7.28 1.03 -0.11
N GLY A 105 -7.28 1.22 -1.43
CA GLY A 105 -6.81 0.20 -2.37
C GLY A 105 -5.33 -0.15 -2.17
N ILE A 106 -4.49 0.87 -1.98
CA ILE A 106 -3.06 0.71 -1.68
C ILE A 106 -2.89 0.00 -0.33
N ASP A 107 -3.62 0.42 0.70
CA ASP A 107 -3.52 -0.17 2.04
C ASP A 107 -3.99 -1.61 2.11
N LEU A 108 -4.98 -1.99 1.29
CA LEU A 108 -5.44 -3.36 1.16
C LEU A 108 -4.36 -4.26 0.58
N VAL A 109 -3.64 -3.81 -0.46
CA VAL A 109 -2.68 -4.62 -1.22
C VAL A 109 -1.29 -4.65 -0.57
N LEU A 110 -0.86 -3.57 0.08
CA LEU A 110 0.45 -3.49 0.74
C LEU A 110 0.43 -4.11 2.14
N GLY A 111 1.34 -5.06 2.38
CA GLY A 111 1.44 -5.79 3.63
C GLY A 111 2.37 -5.15 4.65
N LYS A 112 2.63 -5.87 5.75
CA LYS A 112 3.50 -5.44 6.86
C LYS A 112 4.88 -4.93 6.42
N LYS A 113 5.41 -5.38 5.27
CA LYS A 113 6.77 -5.04 4.80
C LYS A 113 7.02 -3.54 4.62
N ILE A 114 5.97 -2.73 4.53
CA ILE A 114 6.06 -1.26 4.42
C ILE A 114 5.83 -0.53 5.75
N ASP A 115 5.44 -1.26 6.79
CA ASP A 115 5.21 -0.74 8.15
C ASP A 115 6.50 -0.82 8.97
N VAL A 116 7.58 -0.25 8.41
CA VAL A 116 8.92 -0.18 9.01
C VAL A 116 9.44 1.24 8.97
N LEU A 117 10.11 1.70 10.05
CA LEU A 117 10.67 3.04 10.12
C LEU A 117 11.70 3.28 9.01
N VAL A 118 11.59 4.44 8.36
CA VAL A 118 12.35 4.78 7.17
C VAL A 118 13.52 5.70 7.53
N ASN A 119 14.74 5.29 7.18
CA ASN A 119 15.93 6.11 7.39
C ASN A 119 16.10 7.19 6.29
N ASN A 120 17.12 8.05 6.42
CA ASN A 120 17.35 9.14 5.47
C ASN A 120 17.54 8.67 4.03
N HIS A 121 18.26 7.56 3.84
CA HIS A 121 18.53 7.00 2.53
C HIS A 121 17.25 6.44 1.90
N GLN A 122 16.46 5.69 2.67
CA GLN A 122 15.20 5.12 2.22
C GLN A 122 14.17 6.20 1.90
N LEU A 123 14.14 7.34 2.62
CA LEU A 123 13.24 8.45 2.33
C LEU A 123 13.35 8.96 0.89
N MET A 124 14.54 8.84 0.28
CA MET A 124 14.81 9.27 -1.10
C MET A 124 14.21 8.33 -2.17
N PHE A 125 13.35 7.37 -1.79
CA PHE A 125 12.48 6.69 -2.75
C PHE A 125 11.48 7.65 -3.41
N LEU A 126 11.14 8.76 -2.75
CA LEU A 126 10.28 9.80 -3.31
C LEU A 126 11.09 10.92 -3.98
N PRO A 127 10.63 11.41 -5.15
CA PRO A 127 11.33 12.46 -5.89
C PRO A 127 11.46 13.77 -5.09
N ASP A 128 10.43 14.14 -4.32
CA ASP A 128 10.48 15.35 -3.48
C ASP A 128 11.53 15.25 -2.36
N ASN A 129 11.72 14.04 -1.82
CA ASN A 129 12.64 13.81 -0.71
C ASN A 129 14.10 13.81 -1.18
N ILE A 130 14.40 13.22 -2.35
CA ILE A 130 15.75 13.32 -2.92
C ILE A 130 16.05 14.77 -3.32
N GLU A 131 15.12 15.47 -3.96
CA GLU A 131 15.30 16.88 -4.33
C GLU A 131 15.58 17.75 -3.09
N SER A 132 14.74 17.65 -2.06
CA SER A 132 14.90 18.40 -0.81
C SER A 132 16.16 17.98 -0.03
N SER A 133 16.61 16.74 -0.16
CA SER A 133 17.89 16.31 0.42
C SER A 133 19.04 16.99 -0.31
N LEU A 134 19.04 16.96 -1.64
CA LEU A 134 20.10 17.52 -2.47
C LEU A 134 20.23 19.04 -2.31
N ASP A 135 19.12 19.77 -2.11
CA ASP A 135 19.10 21.23 -1.89
C ASP A 135 20.05 21.70 -0.76
N HIS A 136 20.39 20.83 0.19
CA HIS A 136 21.25 21.16 1.34
C HIS A 136 22.37 20.12 1.54
N SER A 137 22.67 19.34 0.50
CA SER A 137 23.78 18.36 0.53
C SER A 137 25.07 19.01 0.06
N PHE A 138 26.21 18.50 0.53
CA PHE A 138 27.52 19.05 0.19
C PHE A 138 28.54 17.93 -0.10
N ILE A 139 29.58 18.31 -0.84
CA ILE A 139 30.73 17.48 -1.18
C ILE A 139 31.89 17.93 -0.30
N HIS A 140 32.57 16.98 0.34
CA HIS A 140 33.80 17.24 1.08
C HIS A 140 34.99 17.31 0.11
N GLU A 141 35.58 18.51 0.01
CA GLU A 141 36.83 18.74 -0.72
C GLU A 141 37.97 19.07 0.24
N LYS A 142 39.21 19.06 -0.28
CA LYS A 142 40.42 19.38 0.50
C LYS A 142 40.35 20.75 1.19
N ASN A 143 39.63 21.71 0.60
CA ASN A 143 39.57 23.10 1.06
C ASN A 143 38.21 23.50 1.66
N GLY A 144 37.32 22.54 1.94
CA GLY A 144 36.03 22.84 2.57
C GLY A 144 34.87 22.02 2.00
N LYS A 145 33.66 22.56 2.15
CA LYS A 145 32.42 21.95 1.68
C LYS A 145 31.87 22.74 0.52
N ILE A 146 31.46 22.05 -0.53
CA ILE A 146 30.85 22.65 -1.72
C ILE A 146 29.43 22.12 -1.85
N ASP A 147 28.47 23.00 -2.08
CA ASP A 147 27.08 22.61 -2.28
C ASP A 147 26.92 21.77 -3.55
N VAL A 148 26.12 20.71 -3.44
CA VAL A 148 25.84 19.78 -4.54
C VAL A 148 24.96 20.43 -5.62
N VAL A 149 24.11 21.40 -5.25
CA VAL A 149 23.17 22.05 -6.16
C VAL A 149 23.59 23.51 -6.39
N LEU A 150 23.86 23.88 -7.64
CA LEU A 150 24.21 25.25 -8.06
C LEU A 150 22.97 26.15 -8.15
N SER A 151 21.89 25.62 -8.70
CA SER A 151 20.66 26.37 -8.91
C SER A 151 19.45 25.45 -9.03
N LYS A 152 18.28 26.01 -8.75
CA LYS A 152 17.00 25.34 -8.82
C LYS A 152 15.98 26.23 -9.49
N LYS A 153 15.22 25.69 -10.44
CA LYS A 153 14.14 26.41 -11.13
C LYS A 153 12.93 25.52 -11.40
N THR A 154 11.75 26.13 -11.41
CA THR A 154 10.53 25.48 -11.88
C THR A 154 10.36 25.77 -13.36
N ILE A 155 10.36 24.73 -14.19
CA ILE A 155 10.18 24.83 -15.65
C ILE A 155 8.68 24.89 -15.98
N ILE A 156 7.88 24.04 -15.34
CA ILE A 156 6.43 23.99 -15.49
C ILE A 156 5.81 23.96 -14.11
N ASN A 157 4.86 24.87 -13.85
CA ASN A 157 4.03 24.81 -12.65
C ASN A 157 2.91 23.77 -12.83
N SER A 158 2.66 22.96 -11.81
CA SER A 158 1.48 22.08 -11.84
C SER A 158 0.21 22.91 -11.65
N THR A 159 -0.76 22.72 -12.54
CA THR A 159 -2.08 23.38 -12.48
C THR A 159 -3.19 22.42 -12.06
N LYS A 160 -2.82 21.25 -11.51
CA LYS A 160 -3.79 20.25 -11.06
C LYS A 160 -4.38 20.68 -9.72
N ASN A 161 -5.64 21.12 -9.74
CA ASN A 161 -6.39 21.39 -8.52
C ASN A 161 -6.53 20.10 -7.69
N LYS A 162 -6.11 20.15 -6.43
CA LYS A 162 -6.33 19.07 -5.46
C LYS A 162 -7.80 19.14 -5.05
N ARG A 163 -8.61 18.18 -5.53
CA ARG A 163 -9.98 18.02 -5.04
C ARG A 163 -9.94 17.33 -3.69
N SER A 164 -10.58 17.92 -2.69
CA SER A 164 -10.80 17.25 -1.42
C SER A 164 -11.97 16.30 -1.56
N TYR A 165 -11.79 15.04 -1.17
CA TYR A 165 -12.88 14.08 -1.08
C TYR A 165 -13.21 13.86 0.39
N ASN A 166 -14.50 13.65 0.69
CA ASN A 166 -14.94 13.29 2.02
C ASN A 166 -14.33 11.94 2.43
N SER A 167 -14.05 11.78 3.72
CA SER A 167 -13.63 10.48 4.28
C SER A 167 -14.63 9.40 3.88
N ILE A 168 -14.15 8.26 3.39
CA ILE A 168 -15.00 7.14 2.96
C ILE A 168 -15.41 6.24 4.13
N VAL A 169 -14.85 6.47 5.33
CA VAL A 169 -15.04 5.60 6.51
C VAL A 169 -16.51 5.50 6.91
N PHE A 170 -17.31 6.57 6.71
CA PHE A 170 -18.75 6.52 7.01
C PHE A 170 -19.49 5.44 6.19
N ILE A 171 -19.02 5.11 4.98
CA ILE A 171 -19.64 4.08 4.13
C ILE A 171 -19.48 2.71 4.81
N SER A 172 -18.30 2.40 5.34
CA SER A 172 -18.07 1.15 6.08
C SER A 172 -18.97 1.03 7.32
N TRP A 173 -19.23 2.14 8.01
CA TRP A 173 -20.18 2.19 9.12
C TRP A 173 -21.63 1.99 8.66
N ILE A 174 -22.04 2.56 7.52
CA ILE A 174 -23.36 2.30 6.95
C ILE A 174 -23.53 0.80 6.68
N LEU A 175 -22.55 0.13 6.06
CA LEU A 175 -22.59 -1.32 5.81
C LEU A 175 -22.72 -2.14 7.12
N PHE A 176 -21.97 -1.74 8.15
CA PHE A 176 -22.07 -2.32 9.48
C PHE A 176 -23.47 -2.14 10.09
N ILE A 177 -24.02 -0.92 10.08
CA ILE A 177 -25.36 -0.61 10.62
C ILE A 177 -26.46 -1.33 9.84
N THR A 178 -26.37 -1.40 8.51
CA THR A 178 -27.30 -2.19 7.68
C THR A 178 -27.31 -3.65 8.11
N THR A 179 -26.14 -4.22 8.42
CA THR A 179 -26.04 -5.61 8.93
C THR A 179 -26.76 -5.78 10.27
N LEU A 180 -26.59 -4.84 11.21
CA LEU A 180 -27.31 -4.85 12.49
C LEU A 180 -28.83 -4.76 12.30
N ILE A 181 -29.29 -3.85 11.44
CA ILE A 181 -30.71 -3.66 11.12
C ILE A 181 -31.31 -4.97 10.58
N LEU A 182 -30.66 -5.62 9.61
CA LEU A 182 -31.15 -6.87 9.02
C LEU A 182 -31.24 -8.01 10.06
N ILE A 183 -30.29 -8.07 10.99
CA ILE A 183 -30.31 -9.04 12.11
C ILE A 183 -31.46 -8.72 13.07
N TYR A 184 -31.62 -7.45 13.46
CA TYR A 184 -32.63 -6.98 14.42
C TYR A 184 -34.06 -7.25 13.91
N PHE A 185 -34.35 -6.90 12.65
CA PHE A 185 -35.65 -7.13 12.03
C PHE A 185 -35.88 -8.59 11.56
N LYS A 186 -34.94 -9.50 11.86
CA LYS A 186 -35.03 -10.94 11.55
C LYS A 186 -35.31 -11.26 10.07
N GLN A 187 -34.82 -10.42 9.14
CA GLN A 187 -35.03 -10.57 7.70
C GLN A 187 -34.10 -11.64 7.10
N SER A 188 -34.31 -12.90 7.47
CA SER A 188 -33.36 -14.01 7.19
C SER A 188 -32.99 -14.19 5.72
N LYS A 189 -33.95 -14.10 4.79
CA LYS A 189 -33.68 -14.23 3.33
C LYS A 189 -32.81 -13.09 2.80
N ILE A 190 -33.15 -11.84 3.17
CA ILE A 190 -32.38 -10.65 2.76
C ILE A 190 -30.99 -10.69 3.40
N PHE A 191 -30.90 -11.11 4.65
CA PHE A 191 -29.64 -11.28 5.36
C PHE A 191 -28.74 -12.34 4.72
N ASP A 192 -29.31 -13.45 4.21
CA ASP A 192 -28.55 -14.47 3.48
C ASP A 192 -27.96 -13.90 2.17
N ILE A 193 -28.73 -13.12 1.40
CA ILE A 193 -28.23 -12.44 0.20
C ILE A 193 -27.18 -11.40 0.55
N TRP A 194 -27.44 -10.55 1.54
CA TRP A 194 -26.52 -9.53 2.03
C TRP A 194 -25.18 -10.15 2.46
N SER A 195 -25.23 -11.22 3.25
CA SER A 195 -24.05 -11.94 3.72
C SER A 195 -23.29 -12.55 2.55
N ALA A 196 -23.97 -13.23 1.63
CA ALA A 196 -23.33 -13.82 0.45
C ALA A 196 -22.63 -12.77 -0.42
N THR A 197 -23.23 -11.59 -0.63
CA THR A 197 -22.61 -10.49 -1.38
C THR A 197 -21.34 -9.99 -0.70
N ASN A 198 -21.40 -9.68 0.61
CA ASN A 198 -20.23 -9.20 1.35
C ASN A 198 -19.11 -10.24 1.39
N LEU A 199 -19.44 -11.51 1.68
CA LEU A 199 -18.50 -12.62 1.69
C LEU A 199 -17.87 -12.86 0.31
N SER A 200 -18.61 -12.64 -0.78
CA SER A 200 -18.08 -12.77 -2.15
C SER A 200 -17.05 -11.69 -2.45
N ILE A 201 -17.34 -10.43 -2.10
CA ILE A 201 -16.41 -9.31 -2.28
C ILE A 201 -15.12 -9.56 -1.49
N LEU A 202 -15.25 -9.95 -0.21
CA LEU A 202 -14.10 -10.25 0.65
C LEU A 202 -13.34 -11.50 0.21
N GLY A 203 -14.04 -12.51 -0.33
CA GLY A 203 -13.44 -13.71 -0.89
C GLY A 203 -12.62 -13.42 -2.15
N ILE A 204 -13.15 -12.58 -3.05
CA ILE A 204 -12.43 -12.11 -4.25
C ILE A 204 -11.22 -11.29 -3.85
N LEU A 205 -11.37 -10.35 -2.90
CA LEU A 205 -10.25 -9.60 -2.35
C LEU A 205 -9.20 -10.55 -1.78
N GLY A 206 -9.60 -11.57 -1.02
CA GLY A 206 -8.70 -12.59 -0.51
C GLY A 206 -7.92 -13.31 -1.61
N PHE A 207 -8.54 -13.65 -2.74
CA PHE A 207 -7.82 -14.23 -3.88
C PHE A 207 -6.78 -13.27 -4.45
N VAL A 208 -7.15 -11.99 -4.62
CA VAL A 208 -6.21 -10.96 -5.06
C VAL A 208 -5.02 -10.86 -4.10
N LEU A 209 -5.26 -10.83 -2.79
CA LEU A 209 -4.20 -10.73 -1.79
C LEU A 209 -3.29 -11.97 -1.74
N VAL A 210 -3.85 -13.18 -1.86
CA VAL A 210 -3.06 -14.42 -1.96
C VAL A 210 -2.21 -14.40 -3.22
N PHE A 211 -2.78 -13.99 -4.36
CA PHE A 211 -2.03 -13.88 -5.62
C PHE A 211 -0.92 -12.83 -5.52
N MET A 212 -1.18 -11.66 -4.93
CA MET A 212 -0.15 -10.64 -4.74
C MET A 212 0.98 -11.11 -3.81
N TRP A 213 0.68 -11.89 -2.78
CA TRP A 213 1.70 -12.44 -1.88
C TRP A 213 2.51 -13.56 -2.56
N LEU A 214 1.86 -14.57 -3.12
CA LEU A 214 2.52 -15.81 -3.57
C LEU A 214 2.82 -15.85 -5.07
N GLY A 215 2.04 -15.14 -5.88
CA GLY A 215 2.07 -15.19 -7.34
C GLY A 215 2.80 -14.03 -8.01
N THR A 216 3.37 -13.10 -7.25
CA THR A 216 4.13 -11.95 -7.79
C THR A 216 5.42 -11.71 -7.02
N ASP A 217 6.40 -11.06 -7.67
CA ASP A 217 7.65 -10.66 -7.03
C ASP A 217 7.54 -9.34 -6.25
N HIS A 218 6.34 -8.80 -6.06
CA HIS A 218 6.12 -7.57 -5.31
C HIS A 218 6.39 -7.78 -3.82
N GLN A 219 7.59 -7.48 -3.35
CA GLN A 219 7.98 -7.71 -1.95
C GLN A 219 7.11 -6.93 -0.95
N ALA A 220 6.64 -5.74 -1.34
CA ALA A 220 5.82 -4.86 -0.49
C ALA A 220 4.42 -5.43 -0.15
N THR A 221 3.93 -6.42 -0.91
CA THR A 221 2.61 -7.03 -0.69
C THR A 221 2.67 -8.26 0.21
N LYS A 222 3.87 -8.74 0.53
CA LYS A 222 4.07 -9.96 1.34
C LYS A 222 3.74 -9.71 2.80
N MET A 223 3.39 -10.79 3.50
CA MET A 223 2.97 -10.76 4.92
C MET A 223 1.78 -9.79 5.14
N ASN A 224 0.79 -9.85 4.25
CA ASN A 224 -0.37 -8.98 4.31
C ASN A 224 -1.42 -9.52 5.28
N PHE A 225 -1.53 -8.88 6.44
CA PHE A 225 -2.46 -9.25 7.50
C PHE A 225 -3.93 -8.94 7.17
N ASN A 226 -4.22 -8.25 6.06
CA ASN A 226 -5.60 -8.16 5.57
C ASN A 226 -6.20 -9.54 5.23
N LEU A 227 -5.36 -10.56 4.96
CA LEU A 227 -5.82 -11.94 4.76
C LEU A 227 -6.44 -12.61 6.00
N LEU A 228 -6.24 -12.06 7.20
CA LEU A 228 -6.87 -12.56 8.42
C LEU A 228 -8.40 -12.40 8.40
N TRP A 229 -8.90 -11.39 7.66
CA TRP A 229 -10.32 -11.05 7.59
C TRP A 229 -10.87 -10.99 6.17
N ALA A 230 -10.04 -10.78 5.14
CA ALA A 230 -10.40 -10.87 3.73
C ALA A 230 -9.76 -12.13 3.12
N SER A 231 -10.46 -13.27 3.22
CA SER A 231 -9.91 -14.58 2.87
C SER A 231 -10.71 -15.27 1.76
N PRO A 232 -10.06 -16.00 0.83
CA PRO A 232 -10.78 -16.85 -0.13
C PRO A 232 -11.71 -17.88 0.54
N LEU A 233 -11.43 -18.23 1.80
CA LEU A 233 -12.22 -19.19 2.57
C LEU A 233 -13.67 -18.74 2.81
N HIS A 234 -14.02 -17.47 2.61
CA HIS A 234 -15.40 -17.00 2.68
C HIS A 234 -16.33 -17.73 1.69
N PHE A 235 -15.80 -18.25 0.58
CA PHE A 235 -16.59 -19.08 -0.35
C PHE A 235 -17.06 -20.41 0.25
N ILE A 236 -16.38 -20.94 1.27
CA ILE A 236 -16.84 -22.12 2.01
C ILE A 236 -18.13 -21.80 2.78
N LEU A 237 -18.23 -20.61 3.39
CA LEU A 237 -19.45 -20.17 4.05
C LEU A 237 -20.58 -20.01 3.04
N ILE A 238 -20.31 -19.35 1.91
CA ILE A 238 -21.29 -19.20 0.82
C ILE A 238 -21.82 -20.56 0.36
N PHE A 239 -20.93 -21.54 0.17
CA PHE A 239 -21.32 -22.91 -0.19
C PHE A 239 -22.25 -23.55 0.86
N CYS A 240 -21.94 -23.39 2.16
CA CYS A 240 -22.80 -23.85 3.25
C CYS A 240 -24.19 -23.19 3.23
N LEU A 241 -24.27 -21.88 2.90
CA LEU A 241 -25.53 -21.15 2.76
C LEU A 241 -26.38 -21.70 1.62
N ILE A 242 -25.78 -21.96 0.47
CA ILE A 242 -26.47 -22.48 -0.72
C ILE A 242 -26.99 -23.91 -0.46
N LYS A 243 -26.13 -24.79 0.08
CA LYS A 243 -26.49 -26.20 0.32
C LYS A 243 -27.40 -26.38 1.53
N LYS A 244 -27.50 -25.38 2.42
CA LYS A 244 -28.23 -25.43 3.69
C LYS A 244 -27.85 -26.66 4.54
N ASN A 245 -26.62 -27.16 4.38
CA ASN A 245 -26.11 -28.31 5.11
C ASN A 245 -25.22 -27.83 6.26
N TRP A 246 -25.71 -28.01 7.49
CA TRP A 246 -25.05 -27.52 8.70
C TRP A 246 -24.66 -28.72 9.57
N GLY A 247 -23.44 -29.19 9.36
CA GLY A 247 -22.88 -30.33 10.09
C GLY A 247 -21.71 -29.96 11.00
N LYS A 248 -21.01 -30.98 11.49
CA LYS A 248 -19.80 -30.82 12.32
C LYS A 248 -18.72 -29.99 11.61
N PHE A 249 -18.54 -30.17 10.30
CA PHE A 249 -17.57 -29.40 9.52
C PHE A 249 -17.88 -27.90 9.53
N SER A 250 -19.12 -27.52 9.17
CA SER A 250 -19.55 -26.11 9.16
C SER A 250 -19.44 -25.47 10.55
N PHE A 251 -19.75 -26.23 11.61
CA PHE A 251 -19.57 -25.78 12.99
C PHE A 251 -18.12 -25.43 13.29
N TRP A 252 -17.18 -26.35 13.06
CA TRP A 252 -15.76 -26.12 13.32
C TRP A 252 -15.17 -25.01 12.44
N PHE A 253 -15.53 -24.96 11.16
CA PHE A 253 -15.12 -23.91 10.24
C PHE A 253 -15.60 -22.51 10.70
N LEU A 254 -16.87 -22.39 11.10
CA LEU A 254 -17.41 -21.14 11.63
C LEU A 254 -16.74 -20.75 12.95
N SER A 255 -16.54 -21.71 13.87
CA SER A 255 -15.86 -21.47 15.13
C SER A 255 -14.43 -20.99 14.93
N SER A 256 -13.63 -21.67 14.10
CA SER A 256 -12.24 -21.27 13.84
C SER A 256 -12.17 -19.91 13.16
N SER A 257 -13.03 -19.66 12.17
CA SER A 257 -13.09 -18.37 11.47
C SER A 257 -13.48 -17.23 12.41
N LEU A 258 -14.48 -17.46 13.28
CA LEU A 258 -14.91 -16.46 14.25
C LEU A 258 -13.80 -16.16 15.27
N VAL A 259 -13.09 -17.19 15.76
CA VAL A 259 -11.93 -17.00 16.64
C VAL A 259 -10.85 -16.17 15.94
N MET A 260 -10.52 -16.46 14.68
CA MET A 260 -9.54 -15.68 13.92
C MET A 260 -9.96 -14.21 13.74
N ILE A 261 -11.23 -13.96 13.44
CA ILE A 261 -11.77 -12.59 13.33
C ILE A 261 -11.70 -11.87 14.68
N LEU A 262 -12.06 -12.54 15.79
CA LEU A 262 -11.99 -11.97 17.13
C LEU A 262 -10.55 -11.69 17.58
N ILE A 263 -9.60 -12.57 17.27
CA ILE A 263 -8.16 -12.33 17.48
C ILE A 263 -7.72 -11.11 16.67
N THR A 264 -8.17 -10.99 15.41
CA THR A 264 -7.87 -9.83 14.58
C THR A 264 -8.37 -8.54 15.22
N ILE A 265 -9.61 -8.51 15.72
CA ILE A 265 -10.18 -7.35 16.45
C ILE A 265 -9.40 -7.06 17.74
N LEU A 266 -9.01 -8.09 18.49
CA LEU A 266 -8.28 -7.93 19.74
C LEU A 266 -6.92 -7.27 19.53
N PHE A 267 -6.22 -7.63 18.43
CA PHE A 267 -4.84 -7.20 18.19
C PHE A 267 -4.69 -6.13 17.11
N TRP A 268 -5.74 -5.69 16.39
CA TRP A 268 -5.59 -4.74 15.26
C TRP A 268 -4.95 -3.38 15.59
N PHE A 269 -4.78 -3.02 16.88
CA PHE A 269 -4.06 -1.81 17.33
C PHE A 269 -2.59 -2.09 17.65
N THR A 270 -2.22 -3.35 17.85
CA THR A 270 -0.87 -3.81 18.18
C THR A 270 -0.24 -4.65 17.07
N LEU A 271 -1.01 -4.97 16.03
CA LEU A 271 -0.48 -5.56 14.81
C LEU A 271 0.59 -4.65 14.22
N THR A 272 1.65 -5.29 13.75
CA THR A 272 2.75 -4.60 13.07
C THR A 272 2.38 -4.06 11.69
N GLN A 273 1.22 -4.46 11.14
CA GLN A 273 0.67 -3.87 9.92
C GLN A 273 -0.46 -2.93 10.32
N GLU A 274 -0.42 -1.70 9.83
CA GLU A 274 -1.49 -0.75 10.07
C GLU A 274 -2.71 -1.08 9.18
N PHE A 275 -3.90 -1.10 9.79
CA PHE A 275 -5.15 -1.31 9.08
C PHE A 275 -5.84 0.02 8.80
N ASN A 276 -6.18 0.23 7.52
CA ASN A 276 -6.93 1.40 7.09
C ASN A 276 -8.22 1.55 7.93
N PRO A 277 -8.56 2.75 8.43
CA PRO A 277 -9.75 2.94 9.26
C PRO A 277 -11.06 2.44 8.65
N PHE A 278 -11.17 2.42 7.31
CA PHE A 278 -12.33 1.89 6.59
C PHE A 278 -12.56 0.39 6.83
N VAL A 279 -11.51 -0.41 7.03
CA VAL A 279 -11.68 -1.86 7.17
C VAL A 279 -12.18 -2.27 8.56
N LYS A 280 -12.02 -1.41 9.58
CA LYS A 280 -12.37 -1.75 10.96
C LYS A 280 -13.87 -2.06 11.12
N PRO A 281 -14.81 -1.22 10.63
CA PRO A 281 -16.24 -1.56 10.67
C PRO A 281 -16.59 -2.78 9.81
N ILE A 282 -15.86 -3.04 8.72
CA ILE A 282 -16.05 -4.23 7.89
C ILE A 282 -15.67 -5.52 8.64
N ILE A 283 -14.58 -5.50 9.41
CA ILE A 283 -14.18 -6.63 10.27
C ILE A 283 -15.24 -6.89 11.36
N LEU A 284 -15.78 -5.83 11.97
CA LEU A 284 -16.88 -5.95 12.94
C LEU A 284 -18.15 -6.53 12.29
N GLN A 285 -18.48 -6.06 11.07
CA GLN A 285 -19.58 -6.57 10.28
C GLN A 285 -19.41 -8.08 10.00
N LEU A 286 -18.19 -8.48 9.63
CA LEU A 286 -17.85 -9.88 9.38
C LEU A 286 -18.03 -10.74 10.64
N ALA A 287 -17.62 -10.24 11.82
CA ALA A 287 -17.84 -10.92 13.09
C ALA A 287 -19.33 -11.17 13.36
N LEU A 288 -20.21 -10.20 13.08
CA LEU A 288 -21.66 -10.36 13.22
C LEU A 288 -22.22 -11.42 12.26
N ILE A 289 -21.80 -11.40 11.00
CA ILE A 289 -22.21 -12.38 9.98
C ILE A 289 -21.80 -13.80 10.41
N TYR A 290 -20.53 -13.99 10.78
CA TYR A 290 -20.03 -15.29 11.22
C TYR A 290 -20.71 -15.77 12.51
N TYR A 291 -20.94 -14.87 13.47
CA TYR A 291 -21.63 -15.21 14.71
C TYR A 291 -23.08 -15.63 14.49
N TYR A 292 -23.80 -14.93 13.59
CA TYR A 292 -25.17 -15.28 13.22
C TYR A 292 -25.25 -16.72 12.67
N TYR A 293 -24.38 -17.07 11.72
CA TYR A 293 -24.36 -18.41 11.13
C TYR A 293 -23.82 -19.47 12.10
N PHE A 294 -22.88 -19.12 12.98
CA PHE A 294 -22.43 -20.00 14.05
C PHE A 294 -23.60 -20.41 14.96
N LYS A 295 -24.44 -19.46 15.40
CA LYS A 295 -25.64 -19.78 16.19
C LYS A 295 -26.61 -20.68 15.43
N LYS A 296 -26.91 -20.34 14.17
CA LYS A 296 -27.81 -21.12 13.32
C LYS A 296 -27.32 -22.56 13.15
N CYS A 297 -26.02 -22.73 12.89
CA CYS A 297 -25.37 -24.04 12.77
C CYS A 297 -25.42 -24.83 14.08
N LYS A 298 -25.08 -24.20 15.22
CA LYS A 298 -25.10 -24.86 16.54
C LYS A 298 -26.48 -25.42 16.88
N ILE A 299 -27.56 -24.66 16.61
CA ILE A 299 -28.94 -25.11 16.84
C ILE A 299 -29.24 -26.37 16.01
N GLN A 300 -28.89 -26.38 14.73
CA GLN A 300 -29.17 -27.52 13.85
C GLN A 300 -28.34 -28.75 14.18
N VAL A 301 -27.05 -28.58 14.53
CA VAL A 301 -26.20 -29.71 14.96
C VAL A 301 -26.75 -30.35 16.24
N ASN A 302 -27.30 -29.56 17.17
CA ASN A 302 -27.93 -30.08 18.39
C ASN A 302 -29.23 -30.83 18.08
N LEU A 303 -30.08 -30.30 17.20
CA LEU A 303 -31.33 -30.97 16.78
C LEU A 303 -31.05 -32.33 16.14
N ASN A 304 -30.04 -32.41 15.26
CA ASN A 304 -29.65 -33.66 14.61
C ASN A 304 -29.10 -34.72 15.57
N LYS A 305 -28.56 -34.31 16.74
CA LYS A 305 -28.12 -35.25 17.79
C LYS A 305 -29.28 -35.78 18.65
N THR A 306 -30.38 -35.05 18.74
CA THR A 306 -31.56 -35.46 19.52
C THR A 306 -32.56 -36.30 18.71
N SER A 307 -32.43 -36.31 17.39
CA SER A 307 -33.36 -36.99 16.46
C SER A 307 -32.83 -38.33 15.91
N GLY A 308 -31.63 -38.77 16.30
CA GLY A 308 -30.99 -40.00 15.85
C GLY A 308 -30.47 -40.78 17.05
#